data_AF-A0A1S3LQQ2-F1
#
_entry.id   AF-A0A1S3LQQ2-F1
#
_cell.length_a   1.000
_cell.length_b   1.000
_cell.length_c   1.000
_cell.angle_alpha   90.00
_cell.angle_beta   90.00
_cell.angle_gamma   90.00
#
_symmetry.space_group_name_H-M   'P 1'
#
loop_
_entity.id
_entity.type
_entity.pdbx_description
1 polymer ?
#
loop_
_entity_poly.entity_id
_entity_poly.type
_entity_poly.pdbx_seq_one_letter_code
_entity_poly.pdbx_strand_id
1 'polypeptide(L)'
;MASSLILKHIRAHSINLVLTFDGRGVSGHSNHTAIYKAVSYLASIGNIPDDCSLLSLSTIGVLRKYLSFLELPISWLLPSDLCCVIGSKGYVQAKRAMLCHRTQLLWFRYLYIWFSRYMIINTFQVIDQGPKNLKIY
;
A
#
# COMPACT_ATOMS: atom_id res chain seq x y z
N MET A 1 0.69 3.27 -20.10
CA MET A 1 -0.71 3.69 -19.92
C MET A 1 -1.04 3.98 -18.45
N ALA A 2 -0.90 3.02 -17.53
CA ALA A 2 -1.12 3.27 -16.10
C ALA A 2 -0.06 4.20 -15.48
N SER A 3 1.23 3.95 -15.75
CA SER A 3 2.35 4.78 -15.28
C SER A 3 2.23 6.25 -15.70
N SER A 4 1.92 6.50 -16.98
CA SER A 4 1.72 7.86 -17.50
C SER A 4 0.53 8.59 -16.83
N LEU A 5 -0.54 7.87 -16.51
CA LEU A 5 -1.71 8.45 -15.84
C LEU A 5 -1.41 8.79 -14.37
N ILE A 6 -0.70 7.90 -13.66
CA ILE A 6 -0.24 8.12 -12.29
C ILE A 6 0.66 9.35 -12.25
N LEU A 7 1.67 9.40 -13.13
CA LEU A 7 2.60 10.54 -13.20
C LEU A 7 1.89 11.87 -13.49
N LYS A 8 0.91 11.85 -14.41
CA LYS A 8 0.09 13.03 -14.71
C LYS A 8 -0.65 13.52 -13.46
N HIS A 9 -1.24 12.63 -12.67
CA HIS A 9 -1.95 12.99 -11.44
C HIS A 9 -1.02 13.51 -10.35
N ILE A 10 0.15 12.87 -10.17
CA ILE A 10 1.16 13.32 -9.22
C ILE A 10 1.53 14.78 -9.49
N ARG A 11 1.80 15.12 -10.75
CA ARG A 11 2.17 16.48 -11.16
C ARG A 11 1.00 17.47 -11.07
N ALA A 12 -0.19 17.07 -11.49
CA ALA A 12 -1.36 17.96 -11.51
C ALA A 12 -1.84 18.37 -10.11
N HIS A 13 -1.59 17.53 -9.10
CA HIS A 13 -2.04 17.75 -7.73
C HIS A 13 -0.89 17.96 -6.73
N SER A 14 0.36 18.09 -7.21
CA SER A 14 1.55 18.23 -6.37
C SER A 14 1.62 17.19 -5.24
N ILE A 15 1.41 15.92 -5.60
CA ILE A 15 1.36 14.82 -4.63
C ILE A 15 2.78 14.52 -4.14
N ASN A 16 3.01 14.66 -2.83
CA ASN A 16 4.29 14.38 -2.17
C ASN A 16 4.41 12.94 -1.60
N LEU A 17 3.32 12.18 -1.56
CA LEU A 17 3.31 10.81 -1.06
C LEU A 17 2.36 9.93 -1.87
N VAL A 18 2.89 8.83 -2.41
CA VAL A 18 2.11 7.79 -3.08
C VAL A 18 2.21 6.50 -2.27
N LEU A 19 1.05 6.00 -1.84
CA LEU A 19 0.90 4.69 -1.23
C LEU A 19 0.39 3.69 -2.28
N THR A 20 1.08 2.57 -2.45
CA THR A 20 0.69 1.47 -3.35
C THR A 20 0.73 0.13 -2.63
N PHE A 21 0.22 -0.93 -3.26
CA PHE A 21 0.52 -2.31 -2.86
C PHE A 21 1.93 -2.70 -3.29
N ASP A 22 2.52 -3.71 -2.65
CA ASP A 22 3.78 -4.31 -3.08
C ASP A 22 3.62 -5.26 -4.28
N GLY A 23 4.74 -5.85 -4.74
CA GLY A 23 4.76 -6.76 -5.87
C GLY A 23 3.91 -8.03 -5.70
N ARG A 24 3.62 -8.41 -4.45
CA ARG A 24 2.74 -9.56 -4.12
C ARG A 24 1.26 -9.18 -4.03
N GLY A 25 0.93 -7.89 -4.14
CA GLY A 25 -0.42 -7.41 -4.39
C GLY A 25 -1.44 -7.74 -3.30
N VAL A 26 -1.00 -7.93 -2.06
CA VAL A 26 -1.82 -8.26 -0.87
C VAL A 26 -2.84 -9.35 -1.17
N SER A 27 -2.40 -10.61 -1.02
CA SER A 27 -3.13 -11.83 -1.44
C SER A 27 -3.03 -12.14 -2.94
N GLY A 28 -2.08 -11.55 -3.67
CA GLY A 28 -1.82 -11.92 -5.07
C GLY A 28 -2.78 -11.30 -6.09
N HIS A 29 -3.42 -10.18 -5.77
CA HIS A 29 -4.39 -9.58 -6.69
C HIS A 29 -3.68 -8.95 -7.90
N SER A 30 -4.06 -9.35 -9.11
CA SER A 30 -3.43 -8.92 -10.36
C SER A 30 -3.36 -7.40 -10.51
N ASN A 31 -4.49 -6.70 -10.26
CA ASN A 31 -4.54 -5.24 -10.31
C ASN A 31 -3.56 -4.57 -9.34
N HIS A 32 -3.38 -5.12 -8.13
CA HIS A 32 -2.45 -4.57 -7.15
C HIS A 32 -1.01 -4.72 -7.62
N THR A 33 -0.64 -5.91 -8.10
CA THR A 33 0.69 -6.16 -8.69
C THR A 33 0.92 -5.29 -9.93
N ALA A 34 -0.10 -5.06 -10.76
CA ALA A 34 0.02 -4.22 -11.95
C ALA A 34 0.29 -2.75 -11.58
N ILE A 35 -0.41 -2.21 -10.57
CA ILE A 35 -0.16 -0.85 -10.06
C ILE A 35 1.24 -0.75 -9.47
N TYR A 36 1.66 -1.72 -8.65
CA TYR A 36 3.02 -1.76 -8.13
C TYR A 36 4.07 -1.68 -9.24
N LYS A 37 3.95 -2.54 -10.27
CA LYS A 37 4.88 -2.54 -11.42
C LYS A 37 4.88 -1.19 -12.15
N ALA A 38 3.73 -0.55 -12.30
CA ALA A 38 3.64 0.77 -12.93
C ALA A 38 4.35 1.85 -12.10
N VAL A 39 4.18 1.84 -10.78
CA VAL A 39 4.85 2.78 -9.85
C VAL A 39 6.36 2.51 -9.80
N SER A 40 6.79 1.26 -9.66
CA SER A 40 8.21 0.88 -9.67
C SER A 40 8.89 1.25 -10.99
N TYR A 41 8.20 1.11 -12.12
CA TYR A 41 8.72 1.57 -13.42
C TYR A 41 8.94 3.09 -13.45
N LEU A 42 8.01 3.89 -12.89
CA LEU A 42 8.18 5.33 -12.80
C LEU A 42 9.35 5.71 -11.89
N ALA A 43 9.52 4.98 -10.78
CA ALA A 43 10.62 5.14 -9.86
C ALA A 43 11.96 4.83 -10.55
N SER A 44 12.05 3.73 -11.29
CA SER A 44 13.30 3.30 -11.94
C SER A 44 13.78 4.24 -13.04
N ILE A 45 12.87 4.90 -13.75
CA ILE A 45 13.23 5.86 -14.82
C ILE A 45 13.46 7.28 -14.30
N GLY A 46 13.29 7.53 -12.99
CA GLY A 46 13.53 8.83 -12.35
C GLY A 46 12.56 9.93 -12.78
N ASN A 47 11.31 9.59 -13.17
CA ASN A 47 10.32 10.56 -13.64
C ASN A 47 9.43 11.14 -12.53
N ILE A 48 9.55 10.62 -11.32
CA ILE A 48 8.81 11.05 -10.13
C ILE A 48 9.44 12.34 -9.60
N PRO A 49 8.63 13.35 -9.18
CA PRO A 49 9.15 14.56 -8.54
C PRO A 49 10.01 14.25 -7.31
N ASP A 50 11.03 15.06 -7.07
CA ASP A 50 12.03 14.86 -6.01
C ASP A 50 11.43 14.92 -4.60
N ASP A 51 10.34 15.66 -4.45
CA ASP A 51 9.57 15.82 -3.22
C ASP A 51 8.50 14.73 -3.04
N CYS A 52 8.40 13.78 -3.97
CA CYS A 52 7.41 12.71 -3.93
C CYS A 52 8.01 11.38 -3.45
N SER A 53 7.57 10.94 -2.27
CA SER A 53 7.95 9.65 -1.68
C SER A 53 7.01 8.53 -2.14
N LEU A 54 7.57 7.36 -2.43
CA LEU A 54 6.81 6.18 -2.86
C LEU A 54 6.91 5.09 -1.79
N LEU A 55 5.76 4.65 -1.28
CA LEU A 55 5.68 3.60 -0.28
C LEU A 55 4.80 2.44 -0.77
N SER A 56 5.25 1.22 -0.55
CA SER A 56 4.52 -0.01 -0.85
C SER A 56 4.06 -0.72 0.41
N LEU A 57 2.78 -1.10 0.45
CA LEU A 57 2.17 -1.87 1.54
C LEU A 57 2.68 -3.31 1.48
N SER A 58 3.39 -3.74 2.51
CA SER A 58 3.99 -5.07 2.59
C SER A 58 2.93 -6.18 2.63
N THR A 59 3.05 -7.18 1.76
CA THR A 59 2.24 -8.39 1.76
C THR A 59 2.74 -9.38 2.79
N ILE A 60 1.84 -9.75 3.69
CA ILE A 60 2.08 -10.71 4.77
C ILE A 60 1.50 -12.08 4.47
N GLY A 61 2.05 -13.12 5.10
CA GLY A 61 1.52 -14.48 5.03
C GLY A 61 0.08 -14.56 5.57
N VAL A 62 -0.71 -15.52 5.06
CA VAL A 62 -2.13 -15.69 5.44
C VAL A 62 -2.30 -15.92 6.94
N LEU A 63 -1.44 -16.73 7.56
CA LEU A 63 -1.46 -16.97 9.01
C LEU A 63 -1.33 -15.65 9.78
N ARG A 64 -0.28 -14.88 9.47
CA ARG A 64 -0.04 -13.56 10.09
C ARG A 64 -1.14 -12.55 9.78
N LYS A 65 -1.81 -12.67 8.63
CA LYS A 65 -2.93 -11.80 8.27
C LYS A 65 -4.09 -11.90 9.24
N TYR A 66 -4.32 -13.09 9.82
CA TYR A 66 -5.49 -13.38 10.64
C TYR A 66 -5.15 -13.74 12.10
N LEU A 67 -3.89 -13.59 12.52
CA LEU A 67 -3.43 -13.90 13.89
C LEU A 67 -3.90 -12.88 14.96
N SER A 68 -4.79 -11.94 14.61
CA SER A 68 -5.37 -10.94 15.51
C SER A 68 -4.31 -10.18 16.34
N PHE A 69 -4.58 -9.85 17.60
CA PHE A 69 -3.71 -9.04 18.48
C PHE A 69 -2.32 -9.63 18.75
N LEU A 70 -2.12 -10.95 18.56
CA LEU A 70 -0.82 -11.62 18.72
C LEU A 70 0.21 -11.17 17.67
N GLU A 71 -0.23 -10.40 16.67
CA GLU A 71 0.61 -9.89 15.59
C GLU A 71 1.39 -8.61 15.96
N LEU A 72 0.91 -7.84 16.95
CA LEU A 72 1.52 -6.57 17.37
C LEU A 72 3.02 -6.70 17.74
N PRO A 73 3.44 -7.67 18.59
CA PRO A 73 4.86 -7.83 18.92
C PRO A 73 5.71 -8.23 17.71
N ILE A 74 5.17 -9.06 16.82
CA ILE A 74 5.88 -9.59 15.64
C ILE A 74 6.10 -8.47 14.61
N SER A 75 5.09 -7.63 14.37
CA SER A 75 5.22 -6.49 13.47
C SER A 75 6.19 -5.43 13.99
N TRP A 76 6.31 -5.26 15.31
CA TRP A 76 7.30 -4.35 15.90
C TRP A 76 8.73 -4.87 15.73
N LEU A 77 8.92 -6.19 15.78
CA LEU A 77 10.23 -6.82 15.64
C LEU A 77 10.73 -6.88 14.18
N LEU A 78 9.83 -6.73 13.20
CA LEU A 78 10.19 -6.80 11.79
C LEU A 78 10.49 -5.41 11.23
N PRO A 79 11.57 -5.27 10.45
CA PRO A 79 11.91 -3.99 9.86
C PRO A 79 10.81 -3.52 8.90
N SER A 80 10.39 -2.27 9.08
CA SER A 80 9.53 -1.54 8.16
C SER A 80 9.93 -0.08 8.16
N ASP A 81 9.83 0.58 7.01
CA ASP A 81 10.23 1.99 6.88
C ASP A 81 9.15 2.91 7.44
N LEU A 82 7.89 2.47 7.38
CA LEU A 82 6.76 3.17 8.00
C LEU A 82 5.74 2.16 8.54
N CYS A 83 5.44 2.27 9.84
CA CYS A 83 4.37 1.51 10.48
C CYS A 83 3.21 2.46 10.85
N CYS A 84 2.05 2.27 10.23
CA CYS A 84 0.84 3.05 10.51
C CYS A 84 -0.12 2.20 11.34
N VAL A 85 -0.42 2.66 12.55
CA VAL A 85 -1.40 2.03 13.45
C VAL A 85 -2.66 2.88 13.51
N ILE A 86 -3.78 2.27 13.14
CA ILE A 86 -5.10 2.89 13.07
C ILE A 86 -5.81 2.73 14.41
N GLY A 87 -6.19 3.86 15.02
CA GLY A 87 -6.98 3.88 16.24
C GLY A 87 -8.45 3.49 16.03
N SER A 88 -9.22 3.45 17.12
CA SER A 88 -10.64 3.05 17.11
C SER A 88 -11.50 3.82 16.09
N LYS A 89 -11.32 5.13 15.97
CA LYS A 89 -12.04 5.96 15.00
C LYS A 89 -11.78 5.53 13.56
N GLY A 90 -10.52 5.30 13.20
CA GLY A 90 -10.15 4.87 11.84
C GLY A 90 -10.61 3.44 11.55
N TYR A 91 -10.56 2.55 12.54
CA TYR A 91 -11.12 1.19 12.40
C TYR A 91 -12.62 1.24 12.11
N VAL A 92 -13.38 2.05 12.86
CA VAL A 92 -14.83 2.24 12.63
C VAL A 92 -15.09 2.84 11.25
N GLN A 93 -14.29 3.81 10.82
CA GLN A 93 -14.41 4.42 9.49
C GLN A 93 -14.16 3.40 8.37
N ALA A 94 -13.07 2.64 8.45
CA ALA A 94 -12.73 1.60 7.48
C ALA A 94 -13.82 0.52 7.41
N LYS A 95 -14.31 0.07 8.57
CA LYS A 95 -15.42 -0.87 8.67
C LYS A 95 -16.69 -0.33 7.99
N ARG A 96 -17.08 0.91 8.27
CA ARG A 96 -18.25 1.55 7.64
C ARG A 96 -18.08 1.64 6.12
N ALA A 97 -16.92 2.08 5.64
CA ALA A 97 -16.63 2.17 4.21
C ALA A 97 -16.78 0.80 3.52
N MET A 98 -16.21 -0.26 4.09
CA MET A 98 -16.37 -1.62 3.54
C MET A 98 -17.83 -2.09 3.55
N LEU A 99 -18.58 -1.80 4.61
CA LEU A 99 -19.99 -2.20 4.74
C LEU A 99 -20.93 -1.50 3.73
N CYS A 100 -20.53 -0.38 3.14
CA CYS A 100 -21.27 0.26 2.05
C CYS A 100 -21.27 -0.58 0.77
N HIS A 101 -20.25 -1.41 0.53
CA HIS A 101 -20.11 -2.21 -0.68
C HIS A 101 -20.79 -3.59 -0.56
N ARG A 102 -22.09 -3.60 -0.25
CA ARG A 102 -22.88 -4.80 0.08
C ARG A 102 -22.72 -5.95 -0.91
N THR A 103 -22.76 -5.68 -2.21
CA THR A 103 -22.66 -6.71 -3.27
C THR A 103 -21.27 -7.35 -3.37
N GLN A 104 -20.23 -6.73 -2.79
CA GLN A 104 -18.85 -7.22 -2.80
C GLN A 104 -18.44 -7.85 -1.45
N LEU A 105 -19.32 -7.84 -0.44
CA LEU A 105 -19.08 -8.42 0.88
C LEU A 105 -19.43 -9.91 0.91
N LEU A 106 -18.63 -10.71 0.21
CA LEU A 106 -18.66 -12.16 0.36
C LEU A 106 -18.21 -12.55 1.78
N TRP A 107 -18.60 -13.74 2.25
CA TRP A 107 -18.39 -14.20 3.63
C TRP A 107 -16.94 -13.99 4.14
N PHE A 108 -15.93 -14.21 3.30
CA PHE A 108 -14.52 -14.03 3.67
C PHE A 108 -14.11 -12.57 3.92
N ARG A 109 -14.84 -11.59 3.36
CA ARG A 109 -14.63 -10.16 3.66
C ARG A 109 -15.05 -9.81 5.07
N TYR A 110 -16.07 -10.47 5.62
CA TYR A 110 -16.41 -10.30 7.03
C TYR A 110 -15.27 -10.79 7.91
N LEU A 111 -14.67 -11.95 7.62
CA LEU A 111 -13.48 -12.42 8.33
C LEU A 111 -12.31 -11.41 8.22
N TYR A 112 -12.10 -10.82 7.03
CA TYR A 112 -11.10 -9.78 6.85
C TYR A 112 -11.35 -8.55 7.74
N ILE A 113 -12.58 -8.03 7.80
CA ILE A 113 -12.92 -6.86 8.63
C ILE A 113 -12.65 -7.11 10.12
N TRP A 114 -12.94 -8.31 10.61
CA TRP A 114 -12.82 -8.64 12.03
C TRP A 114 -11.42 -9.07 12.44
N PHE A 115 -10.74 -9.85 11.60
CA PHE A 115 -9.50 -10.54 11.98
C PHE A 115 -8.27 -10.07 11.22
N SER A 116 -8.43 -9.30 10.13
CA SER A 116 -7.26 -8.86 9.38
C SER A 116 -6.48 -7.80 10.12
N ARG A 117 -5.17 -8.01 10.27
CA ARG A 117 -4.29 -6.97 10.81
C ARG A 117 -4.30 -5.69 9.98
N TYR A 118 -4.56 -5.74 8.67
CA TYR A 118 -4.59 -4.54 7.81
C TYR A 118 -5.69 -3.53 8.20
N MET A 119 -6.70 -3.97 8.95
CA MET A 119 -7.71 -3.07 9.52
C MET A 119 -7.17 -2.21 10.68
N ILE A 120 -5.99 -2.54 11.20
CA ILE A 120 -5.38 -1.93 12.38
C ILE A 120 -3.95 -1.48 12.09
N ILE A 121 -3.09 -2.35 11.56
CA ILE A 121 -1.65 -2.13 11.36
C ILE A 121 -1.30 -2.30 9.88
N ASN A 122 -0.73 -1.24 9.30
CA ASN A 122 -0.25 -1.22 7.92
C ASN A 122 1.24 -0.88 7.92
N THR A 123 2.07 -1.81 7.44
CA THR A 123 3.53 -1.64 7.35
C THR A 123 3.93 -1.40 5.90
N PHE A 124 4.68 -0.34 5.67
CA PHE A 124 5.12 0.08 4.36
C PHE A 124 6.65 0.01 4.21
N GLN A 125 7.08 -0.15 2.97
CA GLN A 125 8.47 -0.12 2.55
C GLN A 125 8.67 0.93 1.46
N VAL A 126 9.79 1.65 1.52
CA VAL A 126 10.18 2.63 0.51
C VAL A 126 10.48 1.91 -0.81
N ILE A 127 9.99 2.49 -1.90
CA ILE A 127 10.37 2.06 -3.24
C ILE A 127 11.54 2.94 -3.68
N ASP A 128 12.71 2.34 -3.83
CA ASP A 128 13.91 3.02 -4.28
C ASP A 128 13.70 3.66 -5.66
N GLN A 129 14.10 4.92 -5.78
CA GLN A 129 14.07 5.65 -7.04
C GLN A 129 15.40 5.43 -7.77
N GLY A 130 15.32 5.08 -9.04
CA GLY A 130 16.49 4.85 -9.89
C GLY A 130 17.29 6.14 -10.10
N PRO A 131 18.54 6.04 -10.58
CA PRO A 131 19.35 7.20 -10.90
C PRO A 131 18.60 8.10 -11.90
N LYS A 132 18.50 9.38 -11.58
CA LYS A 132 17.89 10.35 -12.49
C LYS A 132 18.71 10.35 -13.79
N ASN A 133 18.02 10.36 -14.93
CA ASN A 133 18.67 10.70 -16.19
C ASN A 133 19.10 12.17 -16.11
N LEU A 134 20.28 12.42 -15.53
CA LEU A 134 21.01 13.66 -15.63
C LEU A 134 21.29 13.85 -17.12
N LYS A 135 20.44 14.63 -17.80
CA LYS A 135 20.82 15.20 -19.08
C LYS A 135 22.00 16.12 -18.80
N ILE A 136 23.20 15.59 -18.99
CA ILE A 136 24.43 16.36 -19.05
C ILE A 136 24.26 17.27 -20.27
N TYR A 137 24.03 18.55 -20.01
CA TYR A 137 24.15 19.62 -21.01
C TYR A 137 25.55 20.21 -20.93
#